data_AF-A0A2E8XG29-F1
#
_entry.id   AF-A0A2E8XG29-F1
#
_cell.length_a   1.000
_cell.length_b   1.000
_cell.length_c   1.000
_cell.angle_alpha   90.00
_cell.angle_beta   90.00
_cell.angle_gamma   90.00
#
_symmetry.space_group_name_H-M   'P 1'
#
loop_
_entity.id
_entity.type
_entity.pdbx_description
1 polymer ?
#
loop_
_entity_poly.entity_id
_entity_poly.type
_entity_poly.pdbx_seq_one_letter_code
_entity_poly.pdbx_strand_id
1 'polypeptide(L)'
;MAAVFGLVLVLALALSACGEEEKPTIIFSDLNWDSAQTQTAIAELIVSEGYGYPTEKIFGGTIPLMQALVNGDTNVTMEIWLPNQLAAYNEASEAGQITRVGNSLEDNWQSAFIIPQYTADANPGLQKVADIRDHMDLFVTPISNGKAQLLNCVPGWECEGHNIDQVKAHGLDDVIEIINPGSGEALAAEILAAFEKKEDVLFYYWGPTTLTHRL
;
A
#
# COMPACT_ATOMS: atom_id res chain seq x y z
N MET A 1 27.12 -64.45 43.14
CA MET A 1 27.24 -62.98 43.13
C MET A 1 27.06 -62.52 41.70
N ALA A 2 25.81 -62.24 41.33
CA ALA A 2 25.39 -61.84 39.99
C ALA A 2 24.86 -60.42 40.08
N ALA A 3 25.58 -59.44 39.53
CA ALA A 3 25.09 -58.08 39.24
C ALA A 3 26.27 -57.18 38.79
N VAL A 4 26.74 -57.32 37.54
CA VAL A 4 27.64 -56.29 36.95
C VAL A 4 27.29 -55.93 35.49
N PHE A 5 26.36 -56.64 34.83
CA PHE A 5 26.08 -56.43 33.39
C PHE A 5 24.94 -55.46 33.05
N GLY A 6 24.44 -54.67 34.01
CA GLY A 6 23.22 -53.87 33.83
C GLY A 6 23.39 -52.38 33.51
N LEU A 7 24.61 -51.83 33.53
CA LEU A 7 24.81 -50.37 33.61
C LEU A 7 25.59 -49.76 32.43
N VAL A 8 25.39 -50.26 31.20
CA VAL A 8 25.98 -49.62 30.00
C VAL A 8 24.92 -49.31 28.92
N LEU A 9 23.70 -49.84 29.02
CA LEU A 9 22.69 -49.73 27.94
C LEU A 9 21.64 -48.62 28.14
N VAL A 10 21.83 -47.69 29.07
CA VAL A 10 20.85 -46.60 29.32
C VAL A 10 21.36 -45.23 28.88
N LEU A 11 22.65 -45.08 28.53
CA LEU A 11 23.22 -43.78 28.14
C LEU A 11 23.20 -43.49 26.63
N ALA A 12 22.75 -44.43 25.79
CA ALA A 12 22.74 -44.28 24.33
C ALA A 12 21.43 -43.68 23.75
N LEU A 13 20.41 -43.44 24.59
CA LEU A 13 19.09 -42.96 24.14
C LEU A 13 18.86 -41.45 24.33
N ALA A 14 19.86 -40.69 24.79
CA ALA A 14 19.75 -39.25 25.01
C ALA A 14 20.32 -38.38 23.86
N LEU A 15 20.66 -38.98 22.71
CA LEU A 15 21.26 -38.27 21.56
C LEU A 15 20.29 -38.12 20.37
N SER A 16 19.00 -38.41 20.54
CA SER A 16 18.04 -38.45 19.43
C SER A 16 16.86 -37.49 19.63
N ALA A 17 17.15 -36.19 19.77
CA ALA A 17 16.12 -35.14 19.63
C ALA A 17 16.69 -33.71 19.41
N CYS A 18 17.89 -33.54 18.84
CA CYS A 18 18.26 -32.25 18.22
C CYS A 18 17.94 -32.33 16.72
N GLY A 19 16.65 -32.49 16.39
CA GLY A 19 16.20 -32.04 15.07
C GLY A 19 16.20 -30.52 15.09
N GLU A 20 16.76 -29.88 14.07
CA GLU A 20 16.46 -28.46 13.85
C GLU A 20 14.95 -28.33 13.78
N GLU A 21 14.38 -27.53 14.69
CA GLU A 21 12.96 -27.22 14.66
C GLU A 21 12.66 -26.57 13.29
N GLU A 22 11.76 -27.17 12.52
CA GLU A 22 11.44 -26.69 11.18
C GLU A 22 10.95 -25.25 11.28
N LYS A 23 11.66 -24.33 10.61
CA LYS A 23 11.35 -22.92 10.70
C LYS A 23 9.98 -22.66 10.05
N PRO A 24 9.07 -21.94 10.73
CA PRO A 24 7.77 -21.63 10.15
C PRO A 24 7.93 -20.73 8.92
N THR A 25 7.02 -20.87 7.96
CA THR A 25 6.93 -19.96 6.80
C THR A 25 6.47 -18.58 7.26
N ILE A 26 7.20 -17.55 6.85
CA ILE A 26 6.82 -16.15 7.05
C ILE A 26 6.06 -15.68 5.80
N ILE A 27 4.80 -15.32 5.98
CA ILE A 27 3.91 -14.89 4.90
C ILE A 27 3.87 -13.36 4.84
N PHE A 28 4.29 -12.75 3.74
CA PHE A 28 4.29 -11.31 3.54
C PHE A 28 3.00 -10.82 2.86
N SER A 29 2.56 -9.61 3.22
CA SER A 29 1.59 -8.85 2.44
C SER A 29 2.30 -8.21 1.23
N ASP A 30 1.94 -8.62 0.01
CA ASP A 30 2.51 -8.11 -1.23
C ASP A 30 1.57 -7.09 -1.88
N LEU A 31 1.67 -5.84 -1.42
CA LEU A 31 0.83 -4.75 -1.89
C LEU A 31 1.08 -4.49 -3.38
N ASN A 32 0.04 -4.14 -4.11
CA ASN A 32 0.04 -4.06 -5.57
C ASN A 32 0.62 -2.75 -6.17
N TRP A 33 1.66 -2.17 -5.56
CA TRP A 33 2.43 -1.07 -6.14
C TRP A 33 3.93 -1.23 -5.93
N ASP A 34 4.73 -0.64 -6.82
CA ASP A 34 6.16 -0.93 -6.99
C ASP A 34 7.01 -0.77 -5.72
N SER A 35 6.81 0.30 -4.95
CA SER A 35 7.62 0.55 -3.75
C SER A 35 7.41 -0.54 -2.71
N ALA A 36 6.16 -0.93 -2.46
CA ALA A 36 5.84 -1.97 -1.50
C ALA A 36 6.32 -3.35 -1.97
N GLN A 37 6.14 -3.68 -3.26
CA GLN A 37 6.67 -4.94 -3.81
C GLN A 37 8.20 -5.01 -3.70
N THR A 38 8.88 -3.89 -3.94
CA THR A 38 10.34 -3.81 -3.82
C THR A 38 10.77 -4.03 -2.36
N GLN A 39 10.10 -3.37 -1.40
CA GLN A 39 10.39 -3.54 0.02
C GLN A 39 10.10 -4.99 0.48
N THR A 40 8.98 -5.58 0.05
CA THR A 40 8.62 -6.97 0.34
C THR A 40 9.66 -7.93 -0.21
N ALA A 41 10.08 -7.78 -1.48
CA ALA A 41 11.10 -8.64 -2.08
C ALA A 41 12.45 -8.57 -1.35
N ILE A 42 12.86 -7.36 -0.92
CA ILE A 42 14.08 -7.18 -0.12
C ILE A 42 13.95 -7.86 1.24
N ALA A 43 12.80 -7.70 1.91
CA ALA A 43 12.55 -8.30 3.21
C ALA A 43 12.49 -9.83 3.14
N GLU A 44 11.82 -10.39 2.11
CA GLU A 44 11.81 -11.83 1.83
C GLU A 44 13.23 -12.36 1.66
N LEU A 45 14.07 -11.69 0.85
CA LEU A 45 15.46 -12.09 0.63
C LEU A 45 16.27 -12.09 1.94
N ILE A 46 16.09 -11.08 2.79
CA ILE A 46 16.77 -11.01 4.09
C ILE A 46 16.30 -12.14 5.01
N VAL A 47 14.99 -12.42 5.06
CA VAL A 47 14.40 -13.44 5.92
C VAL A 47 14.78 -14.84 5.47
N SER A 48 14.76 -15.10 4.17
CA SER A 48 15.10 -16.41 3.59
C SER A 48 16.60 -16.66 3.59
N GLU A 49 17.41 -15.79 2.99
CA GLU A 49 18.85 -16.02 2.83
C GLU A 49 19.65 -15.61 4.07
N GLY A 50 19.20 -14.58 4.79
CA GLY A 50 19.89 -14.06 5.98
C GLY A 50 19.54 -14.82 7.25
N TYR A 51 18.27 -15.18 7.43
CA TYR A 51 17.77 -15.85 8.64
C TYR A 51 17.31 -17.29 8.42
N GLY A 52 17.23 -17.79 7.18
CA GLY A 52 16.90 -19.18 6.87
C GLY A 52 15.42 -19.55 7.05
N TYR A 53 14.50 -18.60 7.15
CA TYR A 53 13.07 -18.90 7.24
C TYR A 53 12.46 -19.03 5.83
N PRO A 54 11.61 -20.04 5.57
CA PRO A 54 10.86 -20.06 4.32
C PRO A 54 9.94 -18.83 4.24
N THR A 55 9.75 -18.29 3.04
CA THR A 55 8.88 -17.13 2.81
C THR A 55 7.84 -17.42 1.75
N GLU A 56 6.65 -16.89 1.95
CA GLU A 56 5.56 -16.82 0.97
C GLU A 56 4.98 -15.41 1.00
N LYS A 57 4.11 -15.10 0.03
CA LYS A 57 3.44 -13.80 0.00
C LYS A 57 2.03 -13.87 -0.59
N ILE A 58 1.16 -12.98 -0.12
CA ILE A 58 -0.22 -12.83 -0.59
C ILE A 58 -0.35 -11.47 -1.26
N PHE A 59 -0.73 -11.47 -2.54
CA PHE A 59 -0.88 -10.25 -3.34
C PHE A 59 -2.25 -9.60 -3.16
N GLY A 60 -2.31 -8.27 -3.02
CA GLY A 60 -3.58 -7.57 -2.84
C GLY A 60 -3.49 -6.05 -2.65
N GLY A 61 -4.65 -5.44 -2.44
CA GLY A 61 -4.79 -4.03 -2.03
C GLY A 61 -4.72 -3.86 -0.52
N THR A 62 -4.74 -2.61 -0.05
CA THR A 62 -4.58 -2.30 1.38
C THR A 62 -5.71 -2.88 2.24
N ILE A 63 -6.97 -2.81 1.78
CA ILE A 63 -8.13 -3.28 2.56
C ILE A 63 -8.02 -4.80 2.86
N PRO A 64 -7.92 -5.69 1.86
CA PRO A 64 -7.86 -7.13 2.14
C PRO A 64 -6.56 -7.53 2.85
N LEU A 65 -5.43 -6.87 2.58
CA LEU A 65 -4.15 -7.22 3.22
C LEU A 65 -4.05 -6.73 4.66
N MET A 66 -4.67 -5.60 5.01
CA MET A 66 -4.80 -5.19 6.41
C MET A 66 -5.64 -6.20 7.20
N GLN A 67 -6.75 -6.69 6.61
CA GLN A 67 -7.56 -7.76 7.23
C GLN A 67 -6.78 -9.06 7.38
N ALA A 68 -6.05 -9.47 6.33
CA ALA A 68 -5.19 -10.65 6.38
C ALA A 68 -4.11 -10.55 7.47
N LEU A 69 -3.51 -9.38 7.65
CA LEU A 69 -2.54 -9.13 8.73
C LEU A 69 -3.20 -9.24 10.11
N VAL A 70 -4.37 -8.62 10.29
CA VAL A 70 -5.13 -8.63 11.55
C VAL A 70 -5.59 -10.04 11.94
N ASN A 71 -5.94 -10.87 10.95
CA ASN A 71 -6.35 -12.27 11.16
C ASN A 71 -5.16 -13.22 11.34
N GLY A 72 -3.93 -12.78 11.05
CA GLY A 72 -2.73 -13.61 11.07
C GLY A 72 -2.52 -14.47 9.81
N ASP A 73 -3.28 -14.24 8.74
CA ASP A 73 -3.10 -14.89 7.43
C ASP A 73 -1.81 -14.39 6.74
N THR A 74 -1.37 -13.17 7.05
CA THR A 74 -0.03 -12.67 6.75
C THR A 74 0.66 -12.24 8.05
N ASN A 75 1.99 -12.27 8.08
CA ASN A 75 2.80 -11.97 9.25
C ASN A 75 3.47 -10.59 9.18
N VAL A 76 3.82 -10.12 7.97
CA VAL A 76 4.58 -8.89 7.77
C VAL A 76 3.98 -8.08 6.62
N THR A 77 3.70 -6.80 6.86
CA THR A 77 3.46 -5.80 5.82
C THR A 77 4.56 -4.75 5.86
N MET A 78 5.09 -4.40 4.69
CA MET A 78 6.22 -3.46 4.58
C MET A 78 5.76 -2.00 4.49
N GLU A 79 4.53 -1.74 4.06
CA GLU A 79 3.96 -0.39 3.98
C GLU A 79 2.56 -0.32 4.59
N ILE A 80 2.37 0.63 5.53
CA ILE A 80 1.05 1.05 6.01
C ILE A 80 0.95 2.56 5.84
N TRP A 81 0.14 2.97 4.87
CA TRP A 81 -0.17 4.39 4.62
C TRP A 81 -1.19 4.91 5.63
N LEU A 82 -0.69 5.39 6.77
CA LEU A 82 -1.51 5.78 7.93
C LEU A 82 -2.61 6.80 7.62
N PRO A 83 -2.45 7.87 6.81
CA PRO A 83 -3.55 8.80 6.56
C PRO A 83 -4.82 8.12 6.03
N ASN A 84 -4.63 7.06 5.24
CA ASN A 84 -5.74 6.28 4.70
C ASN A 84 -6.15 5.20 5.72
N GLN A 85 -5.19 4.52 6.35
CA GLN A 85 -5.45 3.31 7.16
C GLN A 85 -5.48 3.55 8.68
N LEU A 86 -5.51 4.81 9.16
CA LEU A 86 -5.31 5.13 10.59
C LEU A 86 -6.32 4.46 11.50
N ALA A 87 -7.59 4.43 11.08
CA ALA A 87 -8.67 3.84 11.86
C ALA A 87 -8.44 2.33 12.05
N ALA A 88 -8.24 1.59 10.95
CA ALA A 88 -7.97 0.16 10.99
C ALA A 88 -6.65 -0.17 11.72
N TYR A 89 -5.61 0.65 11.53
CA TYR A 89 -4.34 0.52 12.22
C TYR A 89 -4.48 0.68 13.73
N ASN A 90 -5.16 1.74 14.18
CA ASN A 90 -5.36 2.00 15.61
C ASN A 90 -6.19 0.88 16.25
N GLU A 91 -7.30 0.48 15.62
CA GLU A 91 -8.15 -0.61 16.12
C GLU A 91 -7.33 -1.90 16.31
N ALA A 92 -6.59 -2.33 15.28
CA ALA A 92 -5.77 -3.53 15.33
C ALA A 92 -4.61 -3.42 16.33
N SER A 93 -3.98 -2.24 16.44
CA SER A 93 -2.87 -2.01 17.37
C SER A 93 -3.34 -1.99 18.82
N GLU A 94 -4.48 -1.36 19.11
CA GLU A 94 -5.08 -1.31 20.45
C GLU A 94 -5.59 -2.69 20.89
N ALA A 95 -6.08 -3.50 19.95
CA ALA A 95 -6.44 -4.89 20.17
C ALA A 95 -5.21 -5.82 20.34
N GLY A 96 -3.99 -5.33 20.10
CA GLY A 96 -2.75 -6.12 20.18
C GLY A 96 -2.60 -7.15 19.06
N GLN A 97 -3.35 -7.01 17.95
CA GLN A 97 -3.31 -7.92 16.82
C GLN A 97 -2.12 -7.64 15.89
N ILE A 98 -1.68 -6.38 15.84
CA ILE A 98 -0.51 -5.96 15.08
C ILE A 98 0.49 -5.23 15.98
N THR A 99 1.75 -5.21 15.56
CA THR A 99 2.81 -4.45 16.24
C THR A 99 3.64 -3.71 15.20
N ARG A 100 3.88 -2.42 15.43
CA ARG A 100 4.76 -1.62 14.57
C ARG A 100 6.22 -1.92 14.89
N VAL A 101 6.96 -2.32 13.88
CA VAL A 101 8.38 -2.71 13.99
C VAL A 101 9.35 -1.61 13.57
N GLY A 102 8.87 -0.55 12.91
CA GLY A 102 9.71 0.57 12.47
C GLY A 102 9.04 1.44 11.41
N ASN A 103 9.88 2.21 10.71
CA ASN A 103 9.53 3.01 9.56
C ASN A 103 10.20 2.43 8.31
N SER A 104 9.44 2.18 7.25
CA SER A 104 9.98 1.81 5.94
C SER A 104 10.36 3.03 5.09
N LEU A 105 9.79 4.20 5.38
CA LEU A 105 10.07 5.48 4.76
C LEU A 105 10.31 6.56 5.82
N GLU A 106 11.09 7.58 5.48
CA GLU A 106 11.22 8.79 6.30
C GLU A 106 9.94 9.64 6.24
N ASP A 107 9.88 10.75 6.99
CA ASP A 107 8.73 11.66 7.05
C ASP A 107 8.62 12.56 5.79
N ASN A 108 8.94 12.02 4.61
CA ASN A 108 8.94 12.71 3.32
C ASN A 108 7.85 12.20 2.36
N TRP A 109 6.87 11.46 2.87
CA TRP A 109 5.75 10.95 2.09
C TRP A 109 4.59 11.95 2.07
N GLN A 110 3.86 12.00 0.95
CA GLN A 110 2.62 12.77 0.81
C GLN A 110 1.66 12.07 -0.16
N SER A 111 0.36 12.25 0.05
CA SER A 111 -0.69 11.90 -0.91
C SER A 111 -1.71 13.02 -1.00
N ALA A 112 -2.22 13.30 -2.20
CA ALA A 112 -3.13 14.43 -2.45
C ALA A 112 -3.89 14.27 -3.76
N PHE A 113 -4.90 15.12 -3.95
CA PHE A 113 -5.36 15.51 -5.29
C PHE A 113 -4.36 16.50 -5.89
N ILE A 114 -3.95 16.22 -7.12
CA ILE A 114 -2.85 16.90 -7.81
C ILE A 114 -3.34 17.36 -9.17
N ILE A 115 -2.87 18.56 -9.54
CA ILE A 115 -2.93 19.09 -10.89
C ILE A 115 -1.50 19.40 -11.36
N PRO A 116 -1.21 19.37 -12.66
CA PRO A 116 0.08 19.77 -13.18
C PRO A 116 0.41 21.23 -12.88
N GLN A 117 1.70 21.55 -12.73
CA GLN A 117 2.16 22.93 -12.51
C GLN A 117 1.73 23.86 -13.66
N TYR A 118 1.77 23.38 -14.90
CA TYR A 118 1.35 24.19 -16.06
C TYR A 118 -0.15 24.52 -16.02
N THR A 119 -0.98 23.63 -15.49
CA THR A 119 -2.41 23.86 -15.28
C THR A 119 -2.61 24.92 -14.19
N ALA A 120 -1.88 24.82 -13.07
CA ALA A 120 -1.94 25.80 -11.99
C ALA A 120 -1.46 27.19 -12.41
N ASP A 121 -0.34 27.27 -13.15
CA ASP A 121 0.23 28.54 -13.63
C ASP A 121 -0.72 29.26 -14.60
N ALA A 122 -1.42 28.52 -15.45
CA ALA A 122 -2.42 29.05 -16.37
C ALA A 122 -3.72 29.48 -15.65
N ASN A 123 -3.99 28.93 -14.46
CA ASN A 123 -5.23 29.13 -13.71
C ASN A 123 -4.93 29.54 -12.26
N PRO A 124 -4.48 30.79 -12.01
CA PRO A 124 -4.10 31.24 -10.67
C PRO A 124 -5.26 31.28 -9.65
N GLY A 125 -6.51 31.12 -10.11
CA GLY A 125 -7.69 30.94 -9.27
C GLY A 125 -7.92 29.51 -8.77
N LEU A 126 -7.19 28.52 -9.29
CA LEU A 126 -7.26 27.12 -8.90
C LEU A 126 -6.11 26.81 -7.93
N GLN A 127 -6.34 27.02 -6.63
CA GLN A 127 -5.29 26.90 -5.60
C GLN A 127 -5.64 25.91 -4.48
N LYS A 128 -6.91 25.55 -4.34
CA LYS A 128 -7.42 24.55 -3.39
C LYS A 128 -8.48 23.68 -4.06
N VAL A 129 -8.72 22.50 -3.49
CA VAL A 129 -9.69 21.51 -3.99
C VAL A 129 -11.07 22.13 -4.25
N ALA A 130 -11.55 23.01 -3.36
CA ALA A 130 -12.85 23.66 -3.53
C ALA A 130 -12.96 24.54 -4.80
N ASP A 131 -11.85 25.05 -5.33
CA ASP A 131 -11.84 25.89 -6.53
C ASP A 131 -12.10 25.09 -7.82
N ILE A 132 -12.05 23.74 -7.74
CA ILE A 132 -12.37 22.85 -8.88
C ILE A 132 -13.77 23.14 -9.42
N ARG A 133 -14.73 23.53 -8.56
CA ARG A 133 -16.09 23.88 -9.01
C ARG A 133 -16.08 24.97 -10.09
N ASP A 134 -15.26 26.00 -9.90
CA ASP A 134 -15.21 27.14 -10.81
C ASP A 134 -14.28 26.89 -12.01
N HIS A 135 -13.56 25.76 -12.02
CA HIS A 135 -12.59 25.37 -13.05
C HIS A 135 -12.87 23.97 -13.63
N MET A 136 -14.06 23.40 -13.40
CA MET A 136 -14.33 22.00 -13.69
C MET A 136 -14.17 21.65 -15.17
N ASP A 137 -14.42 22.63 -16.05
CA ASP A 137 -14.31 22.50 -17.51
C ASP A 137 -12.90 22.11 -17.98
N LEU A 138 -11.86 22.42 -17.19
CA LEU A 138 -10.47 22.03 -17.49
C LEU A 138 -10.29 20.50 -17.49
N PHE A 139 -11.09 19.81 -16.68
CA PHE A 139 -10.91 18.38 -16.41
C PHE A 139 -12.04 17.52 -17.00
N VAL A 140 -12.91 18.10 -17.84
CA VAL A 140 -13.99 17.32 -18.49
C VAL A 140 -13.39 16.43 -19.58
N THR A 141 -13.72 15.13 -19.52
CA THR A 141 -13.29 14.15 -20.52
C THR A 141 -14.49 13.40 -21.11
N PRO A 142 -14.32 12.66 -22.23
CA PRO A 142 -15.44 11.96 -22.86
C PRO A 142 -16.17 10.96 -21.96
N ILE A 143 -15.52 10.50 -20.89
CA ILE A 143 -16.07 9.52 -19.95
C ILE A 143 -16.57 10.15 -18.64
N SER A 144 -16.39 11.45 -18.44
CA SER A 144 -16.74 12.14 -17.18
C SER A 144 -18.17 12.68 -17.14
N ASN A 145 -19.01 12.33 -18.12
CA ASN A 145 -20.43 12.72 -18.18
C ASN A 145 -20.69 14.24 -18.01
N GLY A 146 -19.76 15.07 -18.50
CA GLY A 146 -19.84 16.54 -18.40
C GLY A 146 -19.40 17.13 -17.06
N LYS A 147 -18.79 16.32 -16.18
CA LYS A 147 -18.16 16.73 -14.90
C LYS A 147 -16.63 16.75 -15.02
N ALA A 148 -15.93 17.33 -14.05
CA ALA A 148 -14.48 17.19 -13.93
C ALA A 148 -14.11 15.74 -13.61
N GLN A 149 -13.24 15.13 -14.40
CA GLN A 149 -12.68 13.81 -14.10
C GLN A 149 -11.67 13.93 -12.95
N LEU A 150 -11.85 13.12 -11.90
CA LEU A 150 -10.81 12.82 -10.93
C LEU A 150 -10.34 11.39 -11.13
N LEU A 151 -9.09 11.21 -11.57
CA LEU A 151 -8.44 9.89 -11.59
C LEU A 151 -8.15 9.45 -10.14
N ASN A 152 -8.89 8.46 -9.66
CA ASN A 152 -8.90 8.06 -8.26
C ASN A 152 -7.90 6.93 -7.95
N CYS A 153 -7.92 6.43 -6.71
CA CYS A 153 -7.21 5.22 -6.31
C CYS A 153 -7.69 3.95 -7.01
N VAL A 154 -6.80 2.96 -7.05
CA VAL A 154 -7.14 1.60 -7.48
C VAL A 154 -8.17 0.99 -6.52
N PRO A 155 -9.20 0.27 -7.02
CA PRO A 155 -10.17 -0.38 -6.15
C PRO A 155 -9.51 -1.33 -5.13
N GLY A 156 -10.02 -1.30 -3.89
CA GLY A 156 -9.46 -2.09 -2.79
C GLY A 156 -8.31 -1.40 -2.05
N TRP A 157 -7.97 -0.17 -2.43
CA TRP A 157 -7.13 0.72 -1.63
C TRP A 157 -7.99 1.59 -0.72
N GLU A 158 -7.51 1.82 0.50
CA GLU A 158 -8.23 2.57 1.51
C GLU A 158 -8.48 4.03 1.10
N CYS A 159 -7.59 4.58 0.27
CA CYS A 159 -7.74 5.93 -0.28
C CYS A 159 -8.92 6.07 -1.26
N GLU A 160 -9.42 4.97 -1.85
CA GLU A 160 -10.59 5.01 -2.74
C GLU A 160 -11.79 5.65 -2.03
N GLY A 161 -12.17 5.08 -0.88
CA GLY A 161 -13.27 5.56 -0.07
C GLY A 161 -13.00 6.95 0.51
N HIS A 162 -11.78 7.17 1.01
CA HIS A 162 -11.39 8.47 1.58
C HIS A 162 -11.50 9.59 0.54
N ASN A 163 -11.09 9.35 -0.70
CA ASN A 163 -11.18 10.35 -1.76
C ASN A 163 -12.63 10.65 -2.15
N ILE A 164 -13.49 9.62 -2.19
CA ILE A 164 -14.94 9.78 -2.41
C ILE A 164 -15.55 10.66 -1.31
N ASP A 165 -15.20 10.41 -0.05
CA ASP A 165 -15.71 11.17 1.08
C ASP A 165 -15.13 12.60 1.11
N GLN A 166 -13.87 12.80 0.72
CA GLN A 166 -13.29 14.14 0.56
C GLN A 166 -14.01 14.95 -0.51
N VAL A 167 -14.32 14.36 -1.69
CA VAL A 167 -15.08 15.04 -2.74
C VAL A 167 -16.45 15.49 -2.23
N LYS A 168 -17.16 14.64 -1.49
CA LYS A 168 -18.44 15.01 -0.86
C LYS A 168 -18.28 16.07 0.22
N ALA A 169 -17.26 15.96 1.07
CA ALA A 169 -16.99 16.90 2.15
C ALA A 169 -16.64 18.30 1.63
N HIS A 170 -16.01 18.38 0.46
CA HIS A 170 -15.78 19.64 -0.25
C HIS A 170 -17.01 20.14 -1.02
N GLY A 171 -18.12 19.39 -1.04
CA GLY A 171 -19.32 19.70 -1.79
C GLY A 171 -19.06 19.74 -3.29
N LEU A 172 -18.34 18.75 -3.83
CA LEU A 172 -17.96 18.65 -5.24
C LEU A 172 -18.58 17.44 -5.95
N ASP A 173 -19.47 16.70 -5.30
CA ASP A 173 -20.09 15.46 -5.82
C ASP A 173 -21.00 15.68 -7.05
N ASP A 174 -21.53 16.90 -7.20
CA ASP A 174 -22.27 17.33 -8.38
C ASP A 174 -21.37 17.73 -9.56
N VAL A 175 -20.10 18.09 -9.32
CA VAL A 175 -19.17 18.61 -10.35
C VAL A 175 -17.97 17.72 -10.64
N ILE A 176 -17.69 16.70 -9.83
CA ILE A 176 -16.62 15.71 -10.05
C ILE A 176 -17.24 14.36 -10.41
N GLU A 177 -16.69 13.73 -11.45
CA GLU A 177 -16.84 12.31 -11.75
C GLU A 177 -15.57 11.57 -11.32
N ILE A 178 -15.72 10.62 -10.40
CA ILE A 178 -14.61 9.83 -9.88
C ILE A 178 -14.42 8.62 -10.79
N ILE A 179 -13.22 8.49 -11.37
CA ILE A 179 -12.86 7.37 -12.24
C ILE A 179 -11.75 6.57 -11.58
N ASN A 180 -12.02 5.31 -11.26
CA ASN A 180 -11.01 4.41 -10.71
C ASN A 180 -10.22 3.73 -11.84
N PRO A 181 -8.88 3.77 -11.80
CA PRO A 181 -8.02 3.01 -12.71
C PRO A 181 -8.09 1.51 -12.39
N GLY A 182 -7.83 0.67 -13.40
CA GLY A 182 -7.83 -0.79 -13.22
C GLY A 182 -6.63 -1.32 -12.41
N SER A 183 -5.52 -0.57 -12.37
CA SER A 183 -4.31 -0.92 -11.61
C SER A 183 -3.46 0.31 -11.33
N GLY A 184 -2.43 0.18 -10.49
CA GLY A 184 -1.49 1.26 -10.19
C GLY A 184 -0.69 1.67 -11.43
N GLU A 185 -0.36 0.72 -12.30
CA GLU A 185 0.31 0.96 -13.57
C GLU A 185 -0.60 1.70 -14.56
N ALA A 186 -1.89 1.35 -14.59
CA ALA A 186 -2.87 2.04 -15.43
C ALA A 186 -3.02 3.51 -15.00
N LEU A 187 -3.09 3.75 -13.68
CA LEU A 187 -3.09 5.12 -13.11
C LEU A 187 -1.85 5.90 -13.53
N ALA A 188 -0.66 5.31 -13.33
CA ALA A 188 0.60 5.97 -13.64
C ALA A 188 0.74 6.26 -15.15
N ALA A 189 0.28 5.35 -16.01
CA ALA A 189 0.31 5.53 -17.45
C ALA A 189 -0.63 6.65 -17.93
N GLU A 190 -1.84 6.74 -17.37
CA GLU A 190 -2.80 7.80 -17.71
C GLU A 190 -2.29 9.18 -17.32
N ILE A 191 -1.74 9.31 -16.10
CA ILE A 191 -1.12 10.56 -15.62
C ILE A 191 0.07 10.93 -16.52
N LEU A 192 0.98 9.99 -16.80
CA LEU A 192 2.15 10.27 -17.64
C LEU A 192 1.74 10.72 -19.05
N ALA A 193 0.74 10.07 -19.65
CA ALA A 193 0.26 10.42 -20.98
C ALA A 193 -0.31 11.85 -21.04
N ALA A 194 -1.05 12.29 -20.02
CA ALA A 194 -1.55 13.67 -19.93
C ALA A 194 -0.39 14.68 -19.81
N PHE A 195 0.61 14.38 -18.98
CA PHE A 195 1.79 15.23 -18.81
C PHE A 195 2.64 15.36 -20.07
N GLU A 196 2.86 14.26 -20.80
CA GLU A 196 3.61 14.26 -22.07
C GLU A 196 2.93 15.12 -23.14
N LYS A 197 1.59 15.20 -23.11
CA LYS A 197 0.79 16.01 -24.03
C LYS A 197 0.49 17.43 -23.53
N LYS A 198 0.88 17.76 -22.29
CA LYS A 198 0.51 19.01 -21.62
C LYS A 198 -1.01 19.22 -21.53
N GLU A 199 -1.75 18.13 -21.31
CA GLU A 199 -3.20 18.15 -21.08
C GLU A 199 -3.49 18.44 -19.60
N ASP A 200 -4.55 19.19 -19.32
CA ASP A 200 -5.02 19.41 -17.95
C ASP A 200 -5.56 18.09 -17.40
N VAL A 201 -5.10 17.71 -16.21
CA VAL A 201 -5.50 16.46 -15.54
C VAL A 201 -5.62 16.68 -14.04
N LEU A 202 -6.67 16.11 -13.44
CA LEU A 202 -6.89 16.08 -12.00
C LEU A 202 -6.85 14.62 -11.54
N PHE A 203 -5.96 14.33 -10.60
CA PHE A 203 -5.69 12.95 -10.20
C PHE A 203 -5.29 12.85 -8.72
N TYR A 204 -5.59 11.72 -8.09
CA TYR A 204 -4.98 11.32 -6.85
C TYR A 204 -3.63 10.66 -7.13
N TYR A 205 -2.61 11.02 -6.34
CA TYR A 205 -1.36 10.27 -6.33
C TYR A 205 -0.62 10.44 -5.01
N TRP A 206 0.48 9.72 -4.87
CA TRP A 206 1.36 9.76 -3.71
C TRP A 206 2.83 9.82 -4.13
N GLY A 207 3.67 10.28 -3.21
CA GLY A 207 5.11 10.28 -3.34
C GLY A 207 5.79 9.86 -2.04
N PRO A 208 7.05 9.37 -2.11
CA PRO A 208 7.89 9.31 -3.31
C PRO A 208 7.61 8.10 -4.21
N THR A 209 7.51 8.33 -5.52
CA THR A 209 7.45 7.30 -6.56
C THR A 209 8.27 7.73 -7.79
N THR A 210 8.64 6.77 -8.64
CA THR A 210 9.30 7.07 -9.93
C THR A 210 8.54 8.09 -10.75
N LEU A 211 7.20 8.03 -10.76
CA LEU A 211 6.38 8.98 -11.50
C LEU A 211 6.47 10.38 -10.88
N THR A 212 6.31 10.55 -9.56
CA THR A 212 6.41 11.88 -8.93
C THR A 212 7.75 12.58 -9.13
N HIS A 213 8.83 11.82 -9.40
CA HIS A 213 10.13 12.40 -9.75
C HIS A 213 10.24 12.84 -11.22
N ARG A 214 9.32 12.41 -12.08
CA ARG A 214 9.29 12.71 -13.52
C ARG A 214 8.28 13.78 -13.91
N LEU A 215 7.24 14.00 -13.09
CA LEU A 215 6.20 15.02 -13.28
C LEU A 215 6.72 16.42 -12.92
#